data_AF-A0A357CQE0-F1
#
_entry.id   AF-A0A357CQE0-F1
#
_cell.length_a   1.000
_cell.length_b   1.000
_cell.length_c   1.000
_cell.angle_alpha   90.00
_cell.angle_beta   90.00
_cell.angle_gamma   90.00
#
_symmetry.space_group_name_H-M   'P 1'
#
loop_
_entity.id
_entity.type
_entity.pdbx_description
1 polymer ?
#
loop_
_entity_poly.entity_id
_entity_poly.type
_entity_poly.pdbx_seq_one_letter_code
_entity_poly.pdbx_strand_id
1 'polypeptide(L)'
;MPKELAGREIGYYSLTLCLVKNMTLDEAFQIIAPDPNTSRQDLFMAQTKEMYAMWKIGMTLTEIGEIFHTKSWEVGRRIDQHEKELKQGRLARRAAHGYKMSS
;
A
#
# COMPACT_ATOMS: atom_id res chain seq x y z
N MET A 1 20.81 12.27 17.05
CA MET A 1 21.21 12.93 15.79
C MET A 1 20.30 12.58 14.59
N PRO A 2 20.14 11.32 14.10
CA PRO A 2 19.24 11.05 12.96
C PRO A 2 17.75 11.27 13.25
N LYS A 3 17.29 10.89 14.46
CA LYS A 3 15.90 11.08 14.90
C LYS A 3 15.50 12.55 15.09
N GLU A 4 16.46 13.40 15.48
CA GLU A 4 16.22 14.84 15.67
C GLU A 4 16.17 15.59 14.34
N LEU A 5 16.95 15.14 13.35
CA LEU A 5 16.89 15.64 11.98
C LEU A 5 15.55 15.27 11.32
N ALA A 6 15.11 14.02 11.45
CA ALA A 6 13.80 13.59 10.97
C ALA A 6 12.65 14.38 11.61
N GLY A 7 12.72 14.66 12.92
CA GLY A 7 11.72 15.49 13.62
C GLY A 7 11.68 16.95 13.13
N ARG A 8 12.83 17.54 12.79
CA ARG A 8 12.91 18.91 12.25
C ARG A 8 12.33 19.00 10.84
N GLU A 9 12.63 18.04 9.97
CA GLU A 9 12.11 18.01 8.59
C GLU A 9 10.59 17.83 8.57
N ILE A 10 10.05 16.92 9.39
CA ILE A 10 8.60 16.74 9.53
C ILE A 10 7.91 18.04 9.97
N GLY A 11 8.52 18.79 10.90
CA GLY A 11 7.99 20.09 11.35
C GLY A 11 7.90 21.13 10.22
N TYR A 12 8.93 21.24 9.37
CA TYR A 12 8.94 22.20 8.25
C TYR A 12 7.93 21.84 7.16
N TYR A 13 7.79 20.55 6.83
CA TYR A 13 6.79 20.10 5.86
C TYR A 13 5.37 20.33 6.40
N SER A 14 5.14 20.13 7.70
CA SER A 14 3.81 20.32 8.31
C SER A 14 3.40 21.79 8.24
N LEU A 15 4.33 22.70 8.55
CA LEU A 15 4.09 24.14 8.45
C LEU A 15 3.76 24.56 7.01
N THR A 16 4.45 23.98 6.03
CA THR A 16 4.25 24.29 4.61
C THR A 16 2.87 23.86 4.13
N LEU A 17 2.40 22.69 4.56
CA LEU A 17 1.04 22.21 4.24
C LEU A 17 -0.03 23.10 4.88
N CYS A 18 0.15 23.54 6.12
CA CYS A 18 -0.78 24.49 6.75
C CYS A 18 -0.89 25.79 5.94
N LEU A 19 0.24 26.34 5.48
CA LEU A 19 0.28 27.61 4.74
C LEU A 19 -0.27 27.53 3.32
N VAL A 20 0.00 26.45 2.59
CA VAL A 20 -0.34 26.32 1.16
C VAL A 20 -1.74 25.74 0.95
N LYS A 21 -2.18 24.86 1.85
CA LYS A 21 -3.43 24.10 1.69
C LYS A 21 -4.52 24.53 2.67
N ASN A 22 -4.25 25.53 3.52
CA ASN A 22 -5.14 26.00 4.58
C ASN A 22 -5.59 24.85 5.52
N MET A 23 -4.68 23.90 5.75
CA MET A 23 -4.89 22.72 6.61
C MET A 23 -4.56 23.04 8.07
N THR A 24 -5.17 22.30 8.99
CA THR A 24 -4.78 22.31 10.40
C THR A 24 -3.45 21.58 10.60
N LEU A 25 -2.76 21.87 11.71
CA LEU A 25 -1.49 21.22 12.06
C LEU A 25 -1.66 19.69 12.15
N ASP A 26 -2.78 19.21 12.69
CA ASP A 26 -3.08 17.78 12.84
C ASP A 26 -3.29 17.10 11.49
N GLU A 27 -4.00 17.73 10.55
CA GLU A 27 -4.17 17.22 9.18
C GLU A 27 -2.84 17.16 8.43
N ALA A 28 -2.03 18.22 8.54
CA ALA A 28 -0.70 18.26 7.94
C ALA A 28 0.21 17.16 8.52
N PHE A 29 0.15 16.96 9.85
CA PHE A 29 0.92 15.92 10.52
C PHE A 29 0.48 14.52 10.11
N GLN A 30 -0.82 14.26 9.96
CA GLN A 30 -1.33 12.97 9.45
C GLN A 30 -0.95 12.70 7.99
N ILE A 31 -0.80 13.74 7.16
CA ILE A 31 -0.33 13.60 5.77
C ILE A 31 1.16 13.24 5.73
N ILE A 32 1.97 13.82 6.62
CA ILE A 32 3.43 13.66 6.60
C ILE A 32 3.89 12.44 7.39
N ALA A 33 3.22 12.13 8.49
CA ALA A 33 3.45 10.98 9.33
C ALA A 33 2.14 10.21 9.54
N PRO A 34 1.57 9.61 8.47
CA PRO A 34 0.37 8.80 8.60
C PRO A 34 0.66 7.67 9.60
N ASP A 35 -0.30 7.43 10.51
CA ASP A 35 -0.25 6.45 11.59
C ASP A 35 0.67 5.26 11.24
N PRO A 36 1.68 4.93 12.08
CA PRO A 36 2.58 3.82 11.83
C PRO A 36 1.88 2.51 11.45
N ASN A 37 0.64 2.32 11.89
CA ASN A 37 -0.19 1.15 11.55
C ASN A 37 -0.77 1.22 10.14
N THR A 38 -1.29 2.39 9.72
CA THR A 38 -1.74 2.62 8.34
C THR A 38 -0.57 2.48 7.38
N SER A 39 0.58 3.08 7.73
CA SER A 39 1.82 2.97 6.95
C SER A 39 2.30 1.52 6.80
N ARG A 40 2.13 0.68 7.84
CA ARG A 40 2.49 -0.75 7.78
C ARG A 40 1.54 -1.55 6.91
N GLN A 41 0.23 -1.30 6.99
CA GLN A 41 -0.75 -2.00 6.17
C GLN A 41 -0.62 -1.63 4.68
N ASP A 42 -0.42 -0.34 4.38
CA ASP A 42 -0.21 0.12 3.02
C ASP A 42 1.10 -0.38 2.43
N LEU A 43 2.18 -0.38 3.23
CA LEU A 43 3.45 -0.97 2.83
C LEU A 43 3.31 -2.47 2.56
N PHE A 44 2.62 -3.20 3.45
CA PHE A 44 2.35 -4.63 3.26
C PHE A 44 1.60 -4.87 1.94
N MET A 45 0.60 -4.04 1.63
CA MET A 45 -0.18 -4.17 0.40
C MET A 45 0.60 -3.80 -0.85
N ALA A 46 1.44 -2.76 -0.79
CA ALA A 46 2.35 -2.41 -1.88
C ALA A 46 3.33 -3.55 -2.16
N GLN A 47 3.94 -4.12 -1.12
CA GLN A 47 4.84 -5.28 -1.25
C GLN A 47 4.13 -6.48 -1.87
N THR A 48 2.90 -6.80 -1.44
CA THR A 48 2.13 -7.91 -2.00
C THR A 48 1.81 -7.71 -3.49
N LYS A 49 1.47 -6.48 -3.91
CA LYS A 49 1.25 -6.17 -5.33
C LYS A 49 2.52 -6.33 -6.16
N GLU A 50 3.65 -5.89 -5.62
CA GLU A 50 4.95 -6.02 -6.29
C GLU A 50 5.37 -7.50 -6.42
N MET A 51 5.24 -8.29 -5.35
CA MET A 51 5.44 -9.74 -5.39
C MET A 51 4.58 -10.40 -6.48
N TYR A 52 3.31 -10.01 -6.58
CA TYR A 52 2.41 -10.52 -7.62
C TYR A 52 2.86 -10.14 -9.03
N ALA A 53 3.31 -8.90 -9.24
CA ALA A 53 3.83 -8.43 -10.52
C ALA A 53 5.09 -9.19 -10.93
N MET A 54 6.05 -9.36 -10.01
CA MET A 54 7.28 -10.15 -10.22
C MET A 54 6.98 -11.60 -10.57
N TRP A 55 6.01 -12.22 -9.89
CA TRP A 55 5.58 -13.57 -10.23
C TRP A 55 4.92 -13.64 -11.62
N LYS A 56 4.11 -12.64 -12.01
CA LYS A 56 3.49 -12.58 -13.33
C LYS A 56 4.47 -12.38 -14.49
N ILE A 57 5.63 -11.78 -14.24
CA ILE A 57 6.72 -11.68 -15.23
C ILE A 57 7.64 -12.92 -15.25
N GLY A 58 7.36 -13.92 -14.41
CA GLY A 58 8.02 -15.23 -14.44
C GLY A 58 9.05 -15.50 -13.34
N MET A 59 9.20 -14.61 -12.35
CA MET A 59 10.10 -14.88 -11.22
C MET A 59 9.56 -15.98 -10.31
N THR A 60 10.47 -16.77 -9.73
CA THR A 60 10.12 -17.84 -8.79
C THR A 60 9.82 -17.28 -7.39
N LEU A 61 9.04 -18.02 -6.60
CA LEU A 61 8.71 -17.63 -5.22
C LEU A 61 9.94 -17.52 -4.32
N THR A 62 11.00 -18.29 -4.62
CA THR A 62 12.26 -18.24 -3.88
C THR A 62 13.01 -16.95 -4.17
N GLU A 63 13.18 -16.57 -5.44
CA GLU A 63 13.84 -15.31 -5.84
C GLU A 63 13.11 -14.10 -5.28
N ILE A 64 11.78 -14.09 -5.32
CA ILE A 64 10.96 -13.03 -4.72
C ILE A 64 11.14 -13.02 -3.19
N GLY A 65 11.19 -14.19 -2.57
CA GLY A 65 11.45 -14.32 -1.13
C GLY A 65 12.79 -13.73 -0.71
N GLU A 66 13.83 -13.94 -1.51
CA GLU A 66 15.16 -13.37 -1.29
C GLU A 66 15.15 -11.83 -1.37
N ILE A 67 14.48 -11.25 -2.37
CA ILE A 67 14.34 -9.80 -2.54
C ILE A 67 13.62 -9.15 -1.34
N PHE A 68 12.53 -9.75 -0.88
CA PHE A 68 11.72 -9.21 0.21
C PHE A 68 12.13 -9.74 1.60
N HIS A 69 13.26 -10.44 1.70
CA HIS A 69 13.77 -11.05 2.92
C HIS A 69 12.70 -11.86 3.69
N THR A 70 11.92 -12.65 2.96
CA THR A 70 10.83 -13.47 3.49
C THR A 70 10.89 -14.89 2.93
N LYS A 71 10.13 -15.80 3.54
CA LYS A 71 10.10 -17.21 3.12
C LYS A 71 9.24 -17.37 1.87
N SER A 72 9.64 -18.24 0.95
CA SER A 72 8.93 -18.49 -0.31
C SER A 72 7.46 -18.91 -0.14
N TRP A 73 7.13 -19.67 0.92
CA TRP A 73 5.75 -20.04 1.21
C TRP A 73 4.88 -18.84 1.62
N GLU A 74 5.47 -17.84 2.28
CA GLU A 74 4.76 -16.61 2.66
C GLU A 74 4.51 -15.74 1.43
N VAL A 75 5.44 -15.71 0.48
CA VAL A 75 5.24 -15.09 -0.84
C VAL A 75 4.06 -15.74 -1.56
N GLY A 76 4.04 -17.09 -1.65
CA GLY A 76 2.95 -17.82 -2.28
C GLY A 76 1.59 -17.52 -1.64
N ARG A 77 1.52 -17.57 -0.30
CA ARG A 77 0.30 -17.26 0.45
C ARG A 77 -0.22 -15.84 0.15
N ARG A 78 0.67 -14.85 0.08
CA ARG A 78 0.31 -13.45 -0.22
C ARG A 78 -0.20 -13.29 -1.66
N ILE A 79 0.46 -13.93 -2.62
CA ILE A 79 0.06 -13.93 -4.03
C ILE A 79 -1.33 -14.57 -4.21
N ASP A 80 -1.56 -15.72 -3.59
CA ASP A 80 -2.84 -16.44 -3.67
C ASP A 80 -3.99 -15.61 -3.10
N GLN A 81 -3.75 -14.97 -1.94
CA GLN A 81 -4.72 -14.09 -1.31
C GLN A 81 -5.04 -12.90 -2.21
N HIS A 82 -4.02 -12.24 -2.77
CA HIS A 82 -4.21 -11.12 -3.68
C HIS A 82 -4.96 -11.51 -4.96
N GLU A 83 -4.70 -12.69 -5.51
CA GLU A 83 -5.41 -13.17 -6.71
C GLU A 83 -6.90 -13.45 -6.43
N LYS A 84 -7.23 -13.97 -5.24
CA LYS A 84 -8.62 -14.15 -4.79
C LYS A 84 -9.34 -12.82 -4.68
N GLU A 85 -8.71 -11.81 -4.08
CA GLU A 85 -9.28 -10.46 -3.94
C GLU A 85 -9.54 -9.82 -5.31
N LEU A 86 -8.60 -9.97 -6.26
CA LEU A 86 -8.79 -9.49 -7.64
C LEU A 86 -9.96 -10.19 -8.34
N LYS A 87 -10.11 -11.51 -8.16
CA LYS A 87 -11.24 -12.28 -8.72
C LYS A 87 -12.57 -11.83 -8.13
N GLN A 88 -12.65 -11.67 -6.81
CA GLN A 88 -13.86 -11.20 -6.11
C GLN A 88 -14.23 -9.77 -6.54
N GLY A 89 -13.26 -8.86 -6.63
CA GLY A 89 -13.49 -7.49 -7.11
C GLY A 89 -14.00 -7.43 -8.55
N ARG A 90 -13.50 -8.30 -9.44
CA ARG A 90 -14.00 -8.42 -10.83
C ARG A 90 -15.44 -8.92 -10.87
N LEU A 91 -15.80 -9.90 -10.04
CA LEU A 91 -17.16 -10.43 -9.95
C LEU A 91 -18.13 -9.36 -9.45
N ALA A 92 -17.76 -8.61 -8.40
CA ALA A 92 -18.58 -7.52 -7.86
C ALA A 92 -18.83 -6.41 -8.91
N ARG A 93 -17.80 -6.02 -9.68
CA ARG A 93 -17.93 -5.02 -10.76
C ARG A 93 -18.82 -5.51 -11.90
N ARG A 94 -18.75 -6.79 -12.27
CA ARG A 94 -19.62 -7.40 -13.29
C ARG A 94 -21.08 -7.44 -12.85
N ALA A 95 -21.35 -7.81 -11.60
CA ALA A 95 -22.70 -7.78 -11.04
C ALA A 95 -23.30 -6.37 -11.02
N ALA A 96 -22.49 -5.36 -10.65
CA ALA A 96 -22.91 -3.95 -10.66
C ALA A 96 -23.20 -3.41 -12.08
N HIS A 97 -22.44 -3.84 -13.09
CA HIS A 97 -22.69 -3.43 -14.48
C HIS A 97 -23.88 -4.15 -15.13
N GLY A 98 -24.12 -5.42 -14.79
CA GLY A 98 -25.29 -6.18 -15.27
C GLY A 98 -26.62 -5.63 -14.75
N TYR A 99 -26.62 -5.04 -13.55
CA TYR A 99 -27.81 -4.40 -12.98
C TYR A 99 -28.20 -3.08 -13.66
N LYS A 100 -27.25 -2.36 -14.26
CA LYS A 100 -27.51 -1.07 -14.93
C LYS A 100 -28.09 -1.17 -16.35
N MET A 101 -28.07 -2.36 -16.96
CA MET A 101 -28.52 -2.57 -18.34
C MET A 101 -29.96 -3.12 -18.44
N SER A 102 -30.65 -3.27 -17.29
CA SER A 102 -31.99 -3.85 -17.18
C SER A 102 -33.02 -2.88 -16.57
N SER A 103 -32.74 -1.58 -16.59
CA SER A 103 -33.64 -0.52 -16.08
C SER A 103 -34.04 0.43 -17.20
#